data_AF-A0A2U3JZ17-F1
#
_entry.id   AF-A0A2U3JZ17-F1
#
_cell.length_a   1.000
_cell.length_b   1.000
_cell.length_c   1.000
_cell.angle_alpha   90.00
_cell.angle_beta   90.00
_cell.angle_gamma   90.00
#
_symmetry.space_group_name_H-M   'P 1'
#
loop_
_entity.id
_entity.type
_entity.pdbx_description
1 polymer ?
#
loop_
_entity_poly.entity_id
_entity_poly.type
_entity_poly.pdbx_seq_one_letter_code
_entity_poly.pdbx_strand_id
1 'polypeptide(L)'
;MKTRKTWIAIVAVCAFATCARAQEPATFKGEISDSQCAFNVHSLTKSHEEMLKSKSGAAGHSPATCSIYCITQLGGKFVLTSKGHVFHLDNQDLPRRFVGEKVKVRGTLDAKGDSIHVVSIDAE
;
A
#
# COMPACT_ATOMS: atom_id res chain seq x y z
N MET A 1 11.28 -66.71 24.21
CA MET A 1 10.21 -65.69 24.03
C MET A 1 10.81 -64.33 24.38
N LYS A 2 10.88 -63.40 23.42
CA LYS A 2 11.61 -62.11 23.55
C LYS A 2 10.59 -60.97 23.46
N THR A 3 10.19 -60.41 24.61
CA THR A 3 9.17 -59.35 24.68
C THR A 3 9.78 -58.00 24.28
N ARG A 4 9.28 -57.41 23.19
CA ARG A 4 9.63 -56.04 22.76
C ARG A 4 8.72 -55.05 23.49
N LYS A 5 9.29 -54.21 24.36
CA LYS A 5 8.58 -53.09 24.99
C LYS A 5 8.53 -51.92 24.00
N THR A 6 7.37 -51.67 23.41
CA THR A 6 7.10 -50.47 22.61
C THR A 6 6.80 -49.30 23.54
N TRP A 7 7.64 -48.27 23.50
CA TRP A 7 7.43 -47.02 24.21
C TRP A 7 6.56 -46.10 23.35
N ILE A 8 5.33 -45.84 23.79
CA ILE A 8 4.45 -44.84 23.17
C ILE A 8 4.76 -43.50 23.83
N ALA A 9 5.44 -42.61 23.12
CA ALA A 9 5.63 -41.23 23.53
C ALA A 9 4.36 -40.43 23.19
N ILE A 10 3.65 -39.97 24.22
CA ILE A 10 2.51 -39.06 24.08
C ILE A 10 3.07 -37.65 23.85
N VAL A 11 3.00 -37.16 22.61
CA VAL A 11 3.30 -35.76 22.27
C VAL A 11 2.03 -34.95 22.51
N ALA A 12 1.99 -34.19 23.61
CA ALA A 12 0.95 -33.22 23.87
C ALA A 12 1.15 -32.00 22.95
N VAL A 13 0.32 -31.88 21.91
CA VAL A 13 0.29 -30.71 21.02
C VAL A 13 -0.54 -29.63 21.69
N CYS A 14 0.12 -28.62 22.28
CA CYS A 14 -0.53 -27.39 22.72
C CYS A 14 -0.93 -26.57 21.49
N ALA A 15 -2.22 -26.55 21.17
CA ALA A 15 -2.77 -25.67 20.14
C ALA A 15 -2.75 -24.21 20.64
N PHE A 16 -1.79 -23.41 20.18
CA PHE A 16 -1.82 -21.96 20.35
C PHE A 16 -2.90 -21.38 19.42
N ALA A 17 -4.06 -21.06 19.98
CA ALA A 17 -5.07 -20.26 19.29
C ALA A 17 -4.60 -18.81 19.21
N THR A 18 -4.16 -18.37 18.02
CA THR A 18 -3.84 -16.96 17.77
C THR A 18 -5.16 -16.17 17.64
N CYS A 19 -5.48 -15.38 18.67
CA CYS A 19 -6.55 -14.40 18.55
C CYS A 19 -6.06 -13.23 17.69
N ALA A 20 -6.58 -13.08 16.47
CA ALA A 20 -6.32 -11.90 15.65
C ALA A 20 -6.97 -10.68 16.35
N ARG A 21 -6.14 -9.80 16.90
CA ARG A 21 -6.61 -8.54 17.51
C ARG A 21 -6.95 -7.58 16.38
N ALA A 22 -8.21 -7.17 16.29
CA ALA A 22 -8.64 -6.15 15.34
C ALA A 22 -7.84 -4.86 15.60
N GLN A 23 -7.13 -4.38 14.58
CA GLN A 23 -6.37 -3.15 14.67
C GLN A 23 -7.32 -1.97 14.52
N GLU A 24 -7.26 -1.02 15.45
CA GLU A 24 -8.05 0.21 15.35
C GLU A 24 -7.54 1.07 14.16
N PRO A 25 -8.44 1.73 13.40
CA PRO A 25 -8.02 2.59 12.29
C PRO A 25 -7.12 3.74 12.76
N ALA A 26 -5.96 3.86 12.13
CA ALA A 26 -5.01 4.96 12.31
C ALA A 26 -5.13 5.99 11.18
N THR A 27 -4.50 7.15 11.37
CA THR A 27 -4.42 8.20 10.35
C THR A 27 -3.02 8.26 9.75
N PHE A 28 -2.94 8.12 8.43
CA PHE A 28 -1.73 8.21 7.62
C PHE A 28 -1.78 9.51 6.81
N LYS A 29 -0.71 10.31 6.90
CA LYS A 29 -0.60 11.59 6.18
C LYS A 29 0.36 11.44 5.01
N GLY A 30 -0.01 11.93 3.84
CA GLY A 30 0.83 11.77 2.65
C GLY A 30 0.19 12.39 1.42
N GLU A 31 0.74 12.08 0.25
CA GLU A 31 0.20 12.48 -1.04
C GLU A 31 -0.37 11.27 -1.78
N ILE A 32 -1.54 11.42 -2.41
CA ILE A 32 -2.05 10.39 -3.32
C ILE A 32 -1.29 10.46 -4.63
N SER A 33 -0.63 9.36 -5.00
CA SER A 33 0.23 9.27 -6.17
C SER A 33 -0.08 8.00 -6.98
N ASP A 34 0.63 7.79 -8.08
CA ASP A 34 0.62 6.54 -8.83
C ASP A 34 1.76 5.60 -8.41
N SER A 35 1.50 4.30 -8.50
CA SER A 35 2.46 3.26 -8.10
C SER A 35 3.77 3.31 -8.89
N GLN A 36 3.74 3.69 -10.16
CA GLN A 36 4.88 3.54 -11.04
C GLN A 36 5.94 4.61 -10.74
N CYS A 37 5.52 5.86 -10.52
CA CYS A 37 6.38 6.92 -10.02
C CYS A 37 6.82 6.63 -8.58
N ALA A 38 5.88 6.28 -7.69
CA ALA A 38 6.16 6.12 -6.26
C ALA A 38 7.13 4.95 -5.94
N PHE A 39 7.03 3.82 -6.66
CA PHE A 39 7.88 2.65 -6.44
C PHE A 39 9.19 2.65 -7.24
N ASN A 40 9.56 3.76 -7.88
CA ASN A 40 10.73 3.82 -8.75
C ASN A 40 10.69 2.76 -9.87
N VAL A 41 9.55 2.65 -10.55
CA VAL A 41 9.44 1.82 -11.76
C VAL A 41 9.87 2.64 -12.99
N HIS A 42 9.56 3.93 -13.01
CA HIS A 42 9.97 4.85 -14.09
C HIS A 42 10.32 6.27 -13.59
N SER A 43 10.53 6.44 -12.27
CA SER A 43 11.12 7.65 -11.67
C SER A 43 12.12 7.28 -10.60
N LEU A 44 13.39 7.65 -10.79
CA LEU A 44 14.48 7.37 -9.86
C LEU A 44 14.28 8.08 -8.51
N THR A 45 13.63 9.25 -8.55
CA THR A 45 13.36 10.08 -7.37
C THR A 45 12.14 9.66 -6.57
N LYS A 46 11.40 8.62 -6.99
CA LYS A 46 10.11 8.22 -6.40
C LYS A 46 9.08 9.35 -6.40
N SER A 47 9.08 10.17 -7.44
CA SER A 47 8.27 11.37 -7.56
C SER A 47 7.87 11.64 -9.01
N HIS A 48 7.08 12.68 -9.27
CA HIS A 48 6.80 13.10 -10.66
C HIS A 48 7.87 14.03 -11.25
N GLU A 49 8.86 14.48 -10.48
CA GLU A 49 9.74 15.57 -10.91
C GLU A 49 10.45 15.33 -12.24
N GLU A 50 11.03 14.13 -12.42
CA GLU A 50 11.79 13.78 -13.62
C GLU A 50 10.87 13.68 -14.84
N MET A 51 9.70 13.08 -14.65
CA MET A 51 8.68 12.94 -15.70
C MET A 51 8.10 14.29 -16.13
N LEU A 52 7.96 15.23 -15.19
CA LEU A 52 7.50 16.59 -15.48
C LEU A 52 8.57 17.42 -16.20
N LYS A 53 9.85 17.21 -15.88
CA LYS A 53 10.98 17.88 -16.55
C LYS A 53 11.22 17.35 -17.97
N SER A 54 10.92 16.09 -18.26
CA SER A 54 11.23 15.43 -19.55
C SER A 54 10.23 15.69 -20.68
N LYS A 55 9.31 16.66 -20.53
CA LYS A 55 8.13 16.89 -21.39
C LYS A 55 7.21 15.67 -21.40
N SER A 56 6.39 15.56 -20.35
CA SER A 56 5.46 14.46 -20.05
C SER A 56 4.45 14.07 -21.13
N GLY A 57 4.45 14.74 -22.29
CA GLY A 57 3.61 14.42 -23.44
C GLY A 57 2.14 14.25 -23.07
N ALA A 58 1.57 13.10 -23.44
CA ALA A 58 0.18 12.75 -23.15
C ALA A 58 -0.13 12.61 -21.65
N ALA A 59 0.87 12.42 -20.79
CA ALA A 59 0.68 12.33 -19.34
C ALA A 59 0.41 13.70 -18.67
N GLY A 60 0.60 14.81 -19.41
CA GLY A 60 0.35 16.16 -18.92
C GLY A 60 1.38 16.66 -17.91
N HIS A 61 1.25 17.92 -17.51
CA HIS A 61 2.35 18.69 -16.88
C HIS A 61 2.20 18.90 -15.37
N SER A 62 1.41 18.06 -14.68
CA SER A 62 1.24 18.10 -13.24
C SER A 62 1.33 16.69 -12.63
N PRO A 63 1.67 16.56 -11.33
CA PRO A 63 1.62 15.27 -10.62
C PRO A 63 0.27 14.57 -10.75
N ALA A 64 -0.82 15.34 -10.66
CA ALA A 64 -2.18 14.84 -10.77
C ALA A 64 -2.47 14.26 -12.17
N THR A 65 -2.22 15.03 -13.23
CA THR A 65 -2.45 14.56 -14.61
C THR A 65 -1.55 13.37 -14.95
N CYS A 66 -0.30 13.40 -14.50
CA CYS A 66 0.66 12.32 -14.75
C CYS A 66 0.22 11.02 -14.05
N SER A 67 -0.20 11.11 -12.79
CA SER A 67 -0.73 9.98 -12.02
C SER A 67 -1.98 9.39 -12.65
N ILE A 68 -2.95 10.24 -13.02
CA ILE A 68 -4.19 9.79 -13.67
C ILE A 68 -3.90 9.10 -15.01
N TYR A 69 -2.97 9.64 -15.81
CA TYR A 69 -2.54 9.00 -17.04
C TYR A 69 -1.91 7.63 -16.76
N CYS A 70 -0.99 7.55 -15.80
CA CYS A 70 -0.36 6.29 -15.41
C CYS A 70 -1.40 5.22 -15.02
N ILE A 71 -2.38 5.60 -14.20
CA ILE A 71 -3.41 4.67 -13.71
C ILE A 71 -4.35 4.23 -14.84
N THR A 72 -4.77 5.17 -15.68
CA THR A 72 -5.80 4.89 -16.71
C THR A 72 -5.22 4.28 -17.99
N GLN A 73 -3.97 4.60 -18.35
CA GLN A 73 -3.37 4.21 -19.62
C GLN A 73 -2.25 3.17 -19.47
N LEU A 74 -1.59 3.12 -18.30
CA LEU A 74 -0.44 2.24 -18.07
C LEU A 74 -0.72 1.15 -17.02
N GLY A 75 -1.93 1.12 -16.46
CA GLY A 75 -2.35 0.12 -15.47
C GLY A 75 -1.76 0.32 -14.07
N GLY A 76 -1.29 1.54 -13.77
CA GLY A 76 -0.84 1.90 -12.42
C GLY A 76 -1.97 1.86 -11.38
N LYS A 77 -1.60 1.94 -10.10
CA LYS A 77 -2.54 1.98 -8.97
C LYS A 77 -2.38 3.25 -8.15
N PHE A 78 -3.45 3.69 -7.50
CA PHE A 78 -3.40 4.72 -6.46
C PHE A 78 -2.64 4.19 -5.24
N VAL A 79 -1.71 5.00 -4.76
CA VAL A 79 -0.90 4.74 -3.57
C VAL A 79 -0.83 5.99 -2.70
N LEU A 80 -0.49 5.83 -1.43
CA LEU A 80 -0.16 6.95 -0.54
C LEU A 80 1.35 7.01 -0.36
N THR A 81 1.98 8.12 -0.74
CA THR A 81 3.38 8.39 -0.42
C THR A 81 3.46 9.15 0.91
N SER A 82 4.15 8.60 1.90
CA SER A 82 4.24 9.16 3.25
C SER A 82 5.66 9.04 3.80
N LYS A 83 6.35 10.17 3.95
CA LYS A 83 7.71 10.25 4.54
C LYS A 83 8.69 9.22 3.97
N GLY A 84 8.65 8.98 2.66
CA GLY A 84 9.52 8.04 1.96
C GLY A 84 9.04 6.58 1.95
N HIS A 85 7.95 6.27 2.64
CA HIS A 85 7.23 5.01 2.51
C HIS A 85 6.09 5.13 1.49
N VAL A 86 5.76 4.05 0.80
CA VAL A 86 4.67 4.00 -0.18
C VAL A 86 3.71 2.90 0.24
N PHE A 87 2.48 3.27 0.58
CA PHE A 87 1.44 2.33 0.95
C PHE A 87 0.53 2.06 -0.25
N HIS A 88 0.24 0.79 -0.49
CA HIS A 88 -0.89 0.43 -1.35
C HIS A 88 -2.20 0.82 -0.67
N LEU A 89 -3.18 1.20 -1.48
CA LEU A 89 -4.54 1.44 -1.03
C LEU A 89 -5.42 0.31 -1.57
N ASP A 90 -6.12 -0.41 -0.70
CA ASP A 90 -7.01 -1.48 -1.16
C ASP A 90 -8.19 -0.93 -1.97
N ASN A 91 -8.70 0.24 -1.58
CA ASN A 91 -9.71 0.99 -2.29
C ASN A 91 -9.07 1.86 -3.38
N GLN A 92 -9.33 1.51 -4.64
CA GLN A 92 -8.81 2.20 -5.82
C GLN A 92 -9.78 3.22 -6.44
N ASP A 93 -10.94 3.45 -5.80
CA ASP A 93 -11.95 4.40 -6.29
C ASP A 93 -11.93 5.72 -5.50
N LEU A 94 -11.90 5.63 -4.15
CA LEU A 94 -11.89 6.80 -3.26
C LEU A 94 -10.72 7.79 -3.49
N PRO A 95 -9.47 7.34 -3.75
CA PRO A 95 -8.34 8.25 -3.89
C PRO A 95 -8.41 9.12 -5.15
N ARG A 96 -9.23 8.76 -6.14
CA ARG A 96 -9.24 9.39 -7.48
C ARG A 96 -9.46 10.90 -7.45
N ARG A 97 -10.23 11.42 -6.49
CA ARG A 97 -10.51 12.86 -6.37
C ARG A 97 -9.41 13.66 -5.65
N PHE A 98 -8.42 12.98 -5.08
CA PHE A 98 -7.37 13.56 -4.24
C PHE A 98 -5.97 13.41 -4.86
N VAL A 99 -5.90 13.02 -6.13
CA VAL A 99 -4.63 12.66 -6.78
C VAL A 99 -3.74 13.88 -6.92
N GLY A 100 -2.49 13.75 -6.47
CA GLY A 100 -1.54 14.85 -6.36
C GLY A 100 -1.80 15.78 -5.17
N GLU A 101 -2.80 15.50 -4.33
CA GLU A 101 -3.08 16.27 -3.12
C GLU A 101 -2.50 15.62 -1.88
N LYS A 102 -2.18 16.48 -0.90
CA LYS A 102 -1.88 16.03 0.47
C LYS A 102 -3.17 15.68 1.19
N VAL A 103 -3.19 14.52 1.84
CA VAL A 103 -4.37 13.94 2.47
C VAL A 103 -4.06 13.34 3.83
N LYS A 104 -5.13 13.13 4.59
CA LYS A 104 -5.22 12.26 5.76
C LYS A 104 -6.04 11.03 5.37
N VAL A 105 -5.38 9.89 5.25
CA VAL A 105 -6.04 8.58 5.03
C VAL A 105 -6.30 7.94 6.38
N ARG A 106 -7.55 7.67 6.71
CA ARG A 106 -7.90 6.81 7.86
C ARG A 106 -8.05 5.38 7.39
N GLY A 107 -7.43 4.44 8.10
CA GLY A 107 -7.48 3.02 7.74
C GLY A 107 -6.68 2.12 8.67
N THR A 108 -6.62 0.84 8.36
CA THR A 108 -5.81 -0.14 9.09
C THR A 108 -4.74 -0.71 8.17
N LEU A 109 -3.52 -0.91 8.68
CA LEU A 109 -2.49 -1.61 7.90
C LEU A 109 -2.82 -3.10 7.83
N ASP A 110 -2.48 -3.70 6.69
CA ASP A 110 -2.44 -5.15 6.58
C ASP A 110 -1.33 -5.75 7.48
N ALA A 111 -1.33 -7.07 7.62
CA ALA A 111 -0.36 -7.76 8.47
C ALA A 111 1.11 -7.59 8.02
N LYS A 112 1.34 -7.18 6.75
CA LYS A 112 2.68 -6.94 6.20
C LYS A 112 3.15 -5.51 6.43
N GLY A 113 2.22 -4.59 6.67
CA GLY A 113 2.49 -3.16 6.85
C GLY A 113 2.59 -2.37 5.54
N ASP A 114 2.22 -2.96 4.40
CA ASP A 114 2.44 -2.36 3.08
C ASP A 114 1.15 -1.85 2.43
N SER A 115 -0.02 -2.35 2.86
CA SER A 115 -1.33 -1.92 2.34
C SER A 115 -2.18 -1.32 3.44
N ILE A 116 -2.82 -0.19 3.14
CA ILE A 116 -3.84 0.41 4.00
C ILE A 116 -5.20 -0.04 3.51
N HIS A 117 -5.97 -0.66 4.41
CA HIS A 117 -7.40 -0.83 4.26
C HIS A 117 -8.10 0.50 4.53
N VAL A 118 -8.50 1.18 3.45
CA VAL A 118 -8.96 2.57 3.49
C VAL A 118 -10.39 2.66 4.04
N VAL A 119 -10.56 3.47 5.08
CA VAL A 119 -11.87 3.81 5.66
C VAL A 119 -12.34 5.18 5.16
N SER A 120 -11.46 6.19 5.18
CA SER A 120 -11.78 7.53 4.66
C SER A 120 -10.53 8.26 4.17
N ILE A 121 -10.74 9.26 3.31
CA ILE A 121 -9.70 10.16 2.84
C ILE A 121 -10.25 11.58 2.91
N ASP A 122 -9.49 12.46 3.55
CA ASP A 122 -9.77 13.88 3.70
C ASP A 122 -8.55 14.68 3.22
N ALA A 123 -8.78 15.83 2.58
CA ALA A 123 -7.70 16.75 2.24
C ALA A 123 -6.98 17.22 3.52
N GLU A 124 -5.66 17.43 3.45
CA GLU A 124 -4.87 17.86 4.60
C GLU A 124 -5.06 19.34 4.96
#